data_AF-A0A916HN80-F1
#
_entry.id   AF-A0A916HN80-F1
#
_cell.length_a   1.000
_cell.length_b   1.000
_cell.length_c   1.000
_cell.angle_alpha   90.00
_cell.angle_beta   90.00
_cell.angle_gamma   90.00
#
_symmetry.space_group_name_H-M   'P 1'
#
loop_
_entity.id
_entity.type
_entity.pdbx_description
1 polymer ?
#
loop_
_entity_poly.entity_id
_entity_poly.type
_entity_poly.pdbx_seq_one_letter_code
_entity_poly.pdbx_strand_id
1 'polypeptide(L)'
;MRIEGPDGSRFELSLLGWQHPHGASNEIDANRLRVRIALATEEGAFAEITPGLVAWEAERLAEWLEALAAHRAAESEQRFLEPDLRFRISPASGVARLLRIGIDLRARRPGREAPVGEVCFALDEDALGRAARTLRAQIRRFPPREAS
;
A
#
# COMPACT_ATOMS: atom_id res chain seq x y z
N MET A 1 6.79 1.90 3.47
CA MET A 1 7.07 1.57 2.07
C MET A 1 7.11 2.84 1.26
N ARG A 2 8.04 2.94 0.31
CA ARG A 2 8.14 4.05 -0.64
C ARG A 2 8.36 3.49 -2.03
N ILE A 3 7.68 4.08 -3.00
CA ILE A 3 7.74 3.75 -4.43
C ILE A 3 7.98 5.06 -5.15
N GLU A 4 8.90 5.05 -6.11
CA GLU A 4 9.28 6.23 -6.89
C GLU A 4 9.33 5.85 -8.36
N GLY A 5 8.67 6.66 -9.18
CA GLY A 5 8.72 6.56 -10.62
C GLY A 5 9.87 7.40 -11.20
N PRO A 6 10.30 7.10 -12.45
CA PRO A 6 11.33 7.86 -13.13
C PRO A 6 10.91 9.30 -13.48
N ASP A 7 9.61 9.57 -13.48
CA ASP A 7 8.97 10.87 -13.68
C ASP A 7 8.96 11.74 -12.40
N GLY A 8 9.49 11.23 -11.29
CA GLY A 8 9.46 11.91 -10.00
C GLY A 8 8.18 11.67 -9.19
N SER A 9 7.21 10.92 -9.73
CA SER A 9 6.03 10.49 -8.99
C SER A 9 6.44 9.63 -7.80
N ARG A 10 5.81 9.83 -6.65
CA ARG A 10 6.15 9.15 -5.39
C ARG A 10 4.90 8.71 -4.66
N PHE A 11 4.91 7.44 -4.23
CA PHE A 11 3.91 6.88 -3.33
C PHE A 11 4.57 6.42 -2.03
N GLU A 12 3.92 6.70 -0.90
CA GLU A 12 4.32 6.21 0.42
C GLU A 12 3.15 5.63 1.18
N LEU A 13 3.42 4.49 1.79
CA LEU A 13 2.57 3.86 2.78
C LEU A 13 3.38 3.70 4.08
N SER A 14 2.92 4.31 5.16
CA SER A 14 3.56 4.19 6.48
C SER A 14 2.60 3.63 7.51
N LEU A 15 3.02 2.56 8.22
CA LEU A 15 2.31 2.03 9.36
C LEU A 15 2.64 2.89 10.59
N LEU A 16 1.62 3.54 11.16
CA LEU A 16 1.79 4.48 12.27
C LEU A 16 1.51 3.87 13.65
N GLY A 17 0.85 2.72 13.68
CA GLY A 17 0.41 2.08 14.91
C GLY A 17 -0.92 1.37 14.72
N TRP A 18 -1.42 0.81 15.81
CA TRP A 18 -2.74 0.19 15.87
C TRP A 18 -3.83 1.25 15.95
N GLN A 19 -4.97 1.02 15.31
CA GLN A 19 -6.16 1.83 15.54
C GLN A 19 -6.69 1.65 16.96
N HIS A 20 -6.68 0.42 17.44
CA HIS A 20 -7.09 0.04 18.79
C HIS A 20 -5.86 -0.50 19.56
N PRO A 21 -5.03 0.39 20.14
CA PRO A 21 -3.77 -0.02 20.79
C PRO A 21 -4.00 -0.91 22.02
N HIS A 22 -5.15 -0.77 22.69
CA HIS A 22 -5.54 -1.51 23.88
C HIS A 22 -6.33 -2.81 23.60
N GLY A 23 -6.37 -3.24 22.34
CA GLY A 23 -7.14 -4.41 21.91
C GLY A 23 -8.54 -4.05 21.38
N ALA A 24 -9.18 -5.02 20.74
CA ALA A 24 -10.54 -4.94 20.24
C ALA A 24 -11.22 -6.32 20.36
N SER A 25 -12.54 -6.33 20.35
CA SER A 25 -13.36 -7.54 20.55
C SER A 25 -13.41 -8.49 19.35
N ASN A 26 -12.84 -8.10 18.22
CA ASN A 26 -12.74 -8.95 17.04
C ASN A 26 -11.34 -8.85 16.43
N GLU A 27 -10.94 -9.91 15.75
CA GLU A 27 -9.61 -10.08 15.16
C GLU A 27 -9.26 -8.98 14.16
N ILE A 28 -10.23 -8.58 13.32
CA ILE A 28 -10.04 -7.54 12.30
C ILE A 28 -9.67 -6.21 12.97
N ASP A 29 -10.43 -5.79 13.97
CA ASP A 29 -10.19 -4.52 14.67
C ASP A 29 -8.95 -4.57 15.56
N ALA A 30 -8.63 -5.74 16.13
CA ALA A 30 -7.41 -5.95 16.92
C ALA A 30 -6.16 -5.77 16.06
N ASN A 31 -6.27 -6.09 14.76
CA ASN A 31 -5.21 -6.02 13.76
C ASN A 31 -5.29 -4.79 12.86
N ARG A 32 -6.25 -3.89 13.09
CA ARG A 32 -6.44 -2.72 12.24
C ARG A 32 -5.36 -1.68 12.50
N LEU A 33 -4.68 -1.25 11.45
CA LEU A 33 -3.59 -0.30 11.50
C LEU A 33 -4.08 1.10 11.15
N ARG A 34 -3.48 2.09 11.83
CA ARG A 34 -3.44 3.47 11.37
C ARG A 34 -2.33 3.56 10.33
N VAL A 35 -2.70 3.88 9.10
CA VAL A 35 -1.74 4.05 8.01
C VAL A 35 -1.72 5.48 7.53
N ARG A 36 -0.55 5.95 7.12
CA ARG A 36 -0.39 7.15 6.35
C ARG A 36 -0.17 6.79 4.90
N ILE A 37 -0.97 7.38 4.02
CA ILE A 37 -0.83 7.30 2.57
C ILE A 37 -0.41 8.67 2.08
N ALA A 38 0.64 8.75 1.28
CA ALA A 38 1.03 9.97 0.59
C ALA A 38 1.29 9.65 -0.88
N LEU A 39 0.86 10.55 -1.76
CA LEU A 39 1.11 10.49 -3.18
C LEU A 39 1.53 11.89 -3.63
N ALA A 40 2.59 11.95 -4.44
CA ALA A 40 3.01 13.14 -5.15
C ALA A 40 3.19 12.79 -6.63
N THR A 41 2.58 13.58 -7.51
CA THR A 41 2.73 13.53 -8.96
C THR A 41 2.95 14.95 -9.50
N GLU A 42 3.12 15.11 -10.81
CA GLU A 42 3.23 16.44 -11.43
C GLU A 42 1.96 17.29 -11.21
N GLU A 43 0.80 16.65 -11.18
CA GLU A 43 -0.51 17.29 -10.99
C GLU A 43 -0.76 17.73 -9.54
N GLY A 44 0.04 17.25 -8.58
CA GLY A 44 -0.02 17.69 -7.20
C GLY A 44 0.36 16.61 -6.19
N ALA A 45 0.23 16.96 -4.92
CA ALA A 45 0.53 16.05 -3.82
C ALA A 45 -0.61 16.03 -2.81
N PHE A 46 -0.90 14.84 -2.29
CA PHE A 46 -1.80 14.67 -1.17
C PHE A 46 -1.18 13.73 -0.15
N ALA A 47 -1.65 13.86 1.09
CA ALA A 47 -1.37 12.85 2.07
C ALA A 47 -2.44 12.77 3.15
N GLU A 48 -2.74 11.56 3.59
CA GLU A 48 -3.82 11.28 4.53
C GLU A 48 -3.39 10.24 5.55
N ILE A 49 -3.93 10.36 6.77
CA ILE A 49 -3.87 9.29 7.77
C ILE A 49 -5.26 8.67 7.83
N THR A 50 -5.34 7.38 7.58
CA THR A 50 -6.60 6.66 7.62
C THR A 50 -6.42 5.33 8.34
N PRO A 51 -7.40 4.92 9.16
CA PRO A 51 -7.52 3.52 9.51
C PRO A 51 -7.92 2.71 8.28
N GLY A 52 -7.52 1.45 8.22
CA GLY A 52 -8.17 0.51 7.32
C GLY A 52 -7.39 -0.77 7.06
N LEU A 53 -6.08 -0.66 6.81
CA LEU A 53 -5.27 -1.82 6.49
C LEU A 53 -5.13 -2.71 7.73
N VAL A 54 -5.39 -4.01 7.61
CA VAL A 54 -5.09 -4.96 8.71
C VAL A 54 -3.66 -5.51 8.59
N ALA A 55 -3.09 -5.97 9.70
CA ALA A 55 -1.69 -6.41 9.75
C ALA A 55 -1.35 -7.49 8.72
N TRP A 56 -2.19 -8.52 8.57
CA TRP A 56 -1.98 -9.57 7.56
C TRP A 56 -2.17 -9.07 6.12
N GLU A 57 -2.96 -8.01 5.88
CA GLU A 57 -3.04 -7.37 4.56
C GLU A 57 -1.72 -6.67 4.22
N ALA A 58 -1.07 -6.04 5.20
CA ALA A 58 0.27 -5.48 5.02
C ALA A 58 1.30 -6.58 4.70
N GLU A 59 1.23 -7.72 5.39
CA GLU A 59 2.08 -8.88 5.12
C GLU A 59 1.86 -9.42 3.72
N ARG A 60 0.61 -9.63 3.33
CA ARG A 60 0.24 -10.07 1.98
C ARG A 60 0.77 -9.11 0.91
N LEU A 61 0.68 -7.78 1.15
CA LEU A 61 1.25 -6.80 0.23
C LEU A 61 2.77 -6.92 0.12
N ALA A 62 3.47 -7.10 1.24
CA ALA A 62 4.92 -7.29 1.23
C ALA A 62 5.34 -8.57 0.49
N GLU A 63 4.64 -9.68 0.73
CA GLU A 63 4.85 -10.96 0.06
C GLU A 63 4.61 -10.88 -1.43
N TRP A 64 3.54 -10.20 -1.83
CA TRP A 64 3.24 -9.97 -3.23
C TRP A 64 4.33 -9.15 -3.91
N LEU A 65 4.83 -8.08 -3.29
CA LEU A 65 5.95 -7.30 -3.84
C LEU A 65 7.26 -8.11 -3.95
N GLU A 66 7.55 -8.98 -2.96
CA GLU A 66 8.69 -9.91 -3.00
C GLU A 66 8.55 -10.91 -4.16
N ALA A 67 7.33 -11.44 -4.35
CA ALA A 67 7.03 -12.36 -5.44
C ALA A 67 7.14 -11.67 -6.80
N LEU A 68 6.71 -10.41 -6.92
CA LEU A 68 6.86 -9.63 -8.17
C LEU A 68 8.32 -9.37 -8.50
N ALA A 69 9.13 -8.95 -7.52
CA ALA A 69 10.56 -8.74 -7.67
C ALA A 69 11.31 -10.01 -8.10
N ALA A 70 10.82 -11.18 -7.68
CA ALA A 70 11.39 -12.47 -8.04
C ALA A 70 10.74 -13.12 -9.28
N HIS A 71 9.85 -12.42 -9.99
CA HIS A 71 9.06 -12.96 -11.11
C HIS A 71 8.24 -14.23 -10.79
N ARG A 72 7.82 -14.37 -9.53
CA ARG A 72 7.06 -15.52 -9.01
C ARG A 72 5.61 -15.19 -8.64
N ALA A 73 5.19 -13.93 -8.77
CA ALA A 73 3.82 -13.55 -8.44
C ALA A 73 2.83 -14.18 -9.42
N ALA A 74 1.87 -14.93 -8.89
CA ALA A 74 0.78 -15.52 -9.67
C ALA A 74 -0.38 -14.53 -9.87
N GLU A 75 -0.62 -13.66 -8.87
CA GLU A 75 -1.69 -12.68 -8.88
C GLU A 75 -1.23 -11.37 -9.51
N SER A 76 -2.05 -10.82 -10.41
CA SER A 76 -1.80 -9.54 -11.06
C SER A 76 -2.26 -8.33 -10.24
N GLU A 77 -2.98 -8.54 -9.14
CA GLU A 77 -3.61 -7.48 -8.37
C GLU A 77 -3.73 -7.81 -6.89
N GLN A 78 -3.59 -6.80 -6.03
CA GLN A 78 -3.96 -6.81 -4.62
C GLN A 78 -5.00 -5.71 -4.35
N ARG A 79 -6.06 -6.06 -3.63
CA ARG A 79 -7.12 -5.13 -3.18
C ARG A 79 -7.24 -5.17 -1.67
N PHE A 80 -7.52 -4.02 -1.09
CA PHE A 80 -7.69 -3.83 0.35
C PHE A 80 -9.05 -3.20 0.62
N LEU A 81 -9.71 -3.66 1.68
CA LEU A 81 -11.09 -3.27 1.99
C LEU A 81 -11.19 -1.80 2.39
N GLU A 82 -10.29 -1.36 3.27
CA GLU A 82 -10.17 0.03 3.67
C GLU A 82 -8.69 0.34 3.94
N PRO A 83 -8.23 1.57 3.68
CA PRO A 83 -8.75 2.43 2.60
C PRO A 83 -8.81 1.63 1.28
N ASP A 84 -9.70 2.01 0.35
CA ASP A 84 -9.80 1.36 -0.97
C ASP A 84 -8.52 1.63 -1.78
N LEU A 85 -7.56 0.75 -1.53
CA LEU A 85 -6.24 0.71 -2.13
C LEU A 85 -6.18 -0.50 -3.03
N ARG A 86 -5.66 -0.26 -4.22
CA ARG A 86 -5.50 -1.29 -5.23
C ARG A 86 -4.13 -1.19 -5.85
N PHE A 87 -3.41 -2.30 -5.86
CA PHE A 87 -2.12 -2.42 -6.52
C PHE A 87 -2.28 -3.42 -7.65
N ARG A 88 -2.03 -3.01 -8.88
CA ARG A 88 -2.15 -3.88 -10.05
C ARG A 88 -0.86 -3.84 -10.83
N ILE A 89 -0.38 -4.98 -11.29
CA ILE A 89 0.73 -5.04 -12.22
C ILE A 89 0.22 -5.29 -13.63
N SER A 90 0.81 -4.61 -14.59
CA SER A 90 0.60 -4.87 -16.01
C SER A 90 1.96 -5.21 -16.64
N PRO A 91 2.00 -6.19 -17.57
CA PRO A 91 3.21 -6.40 -18.35
C PRO A 91 3.53 -5.11 -19.11
N ALA A 92 4.71 -4.54 -18.86
CA ALA A 92 5.26 -3.49 -19.70
C ALA A 92 6.11 -4.14 -20.80
N SER A 93 6.36 -3.43 -21.90
CA SER A 93 7.34 -3.87 -22.89
C SER A 93 8.75 -3.87 -22.27
N GLY A 94 9.45 -5.01 -22.30
CA GLY A 94 10.81 -5.16 -21.77
C GLY A 94 10.90 -5.77 -20.37
N VAL A 95 11.88 -5.32 -19.57
CA VAL A 95 12.20 -5.87 -18.23
C VAL A 95 11.37 -5.19 -17.13
N ALA A 96 10.99 -3.93 -17.34
CA ALA A 96 10.23 -3.16 -16.36
C ALA A 96 8.81 -3.71 -16.15
N ARG A 97 8.29 -3.58 -14.94
CA ARG A 97 6.88 -3.82 -14.62
C ARG A 97 6.18 -2.48 -14.38
N LEU A 98 4.97 -2.33 -14.92
CA LEU A 98 4.12 -1.19 -14.60
C LEU A 98 3.25 -1.53 -13.38
N LEU A 99 3.60 -0.96 -12.23
CA LEU A 99 2.78 -1.01 -11.04
C LEU A 99 1.79 0.16 -11.06
N ARG A 100 0.50 -0.15 -11.16
CA ARG A 100 -0.60 0.81 -11.05
C ARG A 100 -1.10 0.80 -9.61
N ILE A 101 -1.09 1.96 -8.96
CA ILE A 101 -1.65 2.15 -7.64
C ILE A 101 -2.93 2.99 -7.80
N GLY A 102 -4.07 2.33 -7.63
CA GLY A 102 -5.37 2.98 -7.55
C GLY A 102 -5.66 3.34 -6.10
N ILE A 103 -6.05 4.59 -5.87
CA ILE A 103 -6.43 5.09 -4.55
C ILE A 103 -7.82 5.72 -4.68
N ASP A 104 -8.81 5.14 -4.00
CA ASP A 104 -10.13 5.75 -3.89
C ASP A 104 -10.36 6.27 -2.46
N LEU A 105 -10.27 7.58 -2.31
CA LEU A 105 -10.55 8.28 -1.04
C LEU A 105 -11.92 8.98 -1.05
N ARG A 106 -12.75 8.75 -2.09
CA ARG A 106 -14.03 9.46 -2.27
C ARG A 106 -14.98 9.30 -1.09
N ALA A 107 -14.92 8.16 -0.41
CA ALA A 107 -15.82 7.85 0.70
C ALA A 107 -15.65 8.77 1.92
N ARG A 108 -14.53 9.52 2.07
CA ARG A 108 -14.20 10.21 3.34
C ARG A 108 -14.15 11.73 3.30
N ARG A 109 -14.38 12.37 2.14
CA ARG A 109 -14.43 13.84 2.04
C ARG A 109 -15.59 14.33 1.18
N PRO A 110 -16.83 14.42 1.71
CA PRO A 110 -17.91 15.09 0.98
C PRO A 110 -17.51 16.54 0.69
N GLY A 111 -17.46 16.92 -0.59
CA GLY A 111 -17.19 18.30 -1.03
C GLY A 111 -15.73 18.64 -1.39
N ARG A 112 -14.78 17.71 -1.27
CA ARG A 112 -13.47 17.80 -1.95
C ARG A 112 -13.43 16.74 -3.04
N GLU A 113 -12.98 17.10 -4.25
CA GLU A 113 -12.53 16.09 -5.19
C GLU A 113 -11.43 15.28 -4.48
N ALA A 114 -11.75 14.06 -4.08
CA ALA A 114 -10.71 13.10 -3.73
C ALA A 114 -9.83 12.96 -4.98
N PRO A 115 -8.50 12.80 -4.84
CA PRO A 115 -7.67 12.42 -5.96
C PRO A 115 -8.13 11.03 -6.42
N VAL A 116 -9.08 11.01 -7.36
CA VAL A 116 -9.54 9.82 -8.04
C VAL A 116 -8.50 9.56 -9.11
N GLY A 117 -7.54 8.69 -8.81
CA GLY A 117 -6.45 8.43 -9.73
C GLY A 117 -5.90 7.03 -9.58
N GLU A 118 -5.70 6.38 -10.71
CA GLU A 118 -4.67 5.34 -10.81
C GLU A 118 -3.37 6.05 -11.19
N VAL A 119 -2.33 5.92 -10.37
CA VAL A 119 -0.99 6.37 -10.73
C VAL A 119 -0.15 5.18 -11.15
N CYS A 120 0.55 5.32 -12.26
CA CYS A 120 1.40 4.27 -12.82
C CYS A 120 2.86 4.54 -12.47
N PHE A 121 3.54 3.54 -11.93
CA PHE A 121 4.96 3.56 -11.63
C PHE A 121 5.65 2.51 -12.50
N ALA A 122 6.63 2.93 -13.30
CA ALA A 122 7.53 2.00 -13.95
C ALA A 122 8.60 1.57 -12.95
N LEU A 123 8.58 0.30 -12.53
CA LEU A 123 9.46 -0.23 -11.50
C LEU A 123 10.27 -1.42 -12.03
N ASP A 124 11.53 -1.48 -11.62
CA ASP A 124 12.38 -2.65 -11.75
C ASP A 124 12.25 -3.58 -10.52
N GLU A 125 12.89 -4.74 -10.60
CA GLU A 125 12.88 -5.76 -9.53
C GLU A 125 13.48 -5.21 -8.23
N ASP A 126 14.52 -4.38 -8.34
CA ASP A 126 15.21 -3.78 -7.21
C ASP A 126 14.32 -2.78 -6.45
N ALA A 127 13.54 -1.96 -7.17
CA ALA A 127 12.58 -1.04 -6.58
C ALA A 127 11.46 -1.80 -5.86
N LEU A 128 10.92 -2.86 -6.48
CA LEU A 128 9.93 -3.74 -5.86
C LEU A 128 10.50 -4.40 -4.58
N GLY A 129 11.72 -4.93 -4.64
CA GLY A 129 12.39 -5.53 -3.50
C GLY A 129 12.69 -4.54 -2.37
N ARG A 130 13.08 -3.30 -2.69
CA ARG A 130 13.24 -2.21 -1.69
C ARG A 130 11.90 -1.85 -1.03
N ALA A 131 10.84 -1.73 -1.81
CA ALA A 131 9.49 -1.43 -1.31
C ALA A 131 9.03 -2.51 -0.32
N ALA A 132 9.16 -3.78 -0.70
CA ALA A 132 8.87 -4.93 0.16
C ALA A 132 9.67 -4.92 1.46
N ARG A 133 11.01 -4.83 1.40
CA ARG A 133 11.88 -4.81 2.59
C ARG A 133 11.50 -3.68 3.55
N THR A 134 11.20 -2.50 3.01
CA THR A 134 10.78 -1.35 3.81
C THR A 134 9.43 -1.60 4.48
N LEU A 135 8.48 -2.24 3.77
CA LEU A 135 7.19 -2.60 4.35
C LEU A 135 7.36 -3.64 5.47
N ARG A 136 8.14 -4.71 5.24
CA ARG A 136 8.48 -5.72 6.26
C ARG A 136 9.09 -5.11 7.51
N ALA A 137 10.01 -4.15 7.36
CA ALA A 137 10.62 -3.47 8.51
C ALA A 137 9.58 -2.71 9.35
N GLN A 138 8.55 -2.16 8.71
CA GLN A 138 7.44 -1.52 9.43
C GLN A 138 6.52 -2.56 10.09
N ILE A 139 6.20 -3.66 9.40
CA ILE A 139 5.37 -4.75 9.93
C ILE A 139 5.99 -5.38 11.18
N ARG A 140 7.32 -5.52 11.25
CA ARG A 140 8.00 -6.03 12.46
C ARG A 140 7.71 -5.21 13.73
N ARG A 141 7.30 -3.95 13.59
CA ARG A 141 6.90 -3.07 14.71
C ARG A 141 5.43 -3.26 15.10
N PHE A 142 4.64 -3.86 14.21
CA PHE A 142 3.20 -4.07 14.33
C PHE A 142 2.82 -5.47 13.84
N PRO A 143 3.34 -6.55 14.48
CA PRO A 143 3.04 -7.92 14.07
C PRO A 143 1.57 -8.25 14.30
N PRO A 144 0.96 -9.16 13.50
CA PRO A 144 -0.40 -9.62 13.74
C PRO A 144 -0.64 -10.05 15.19
N ARG A 145 -1.83 -9.74 15.70
CA ARG A 145 -2.28 -9.96 17.07
C ARG A 145 -3.40 -10.99 17.08
N GLU A 146 -3.45 -11.79 18.12
CA GLU A 146 -4.64 -12.59 18.41
C GLU A 146 -5.74 -11.69 19.00
N ALA A 147 -7.00 -12.01 18.73
CA ALA A 147 -8.14 -11.34 19.37
C ALA A 147 -8.14 -11.64 20.88
N SER A 148 -8.52 -10.65 21.70
CA SER A 148 -8.62 -10.79 23.17
C SER A 148 -10.03 -11.14 23.61
#